data_AF-A0A8H4CX49-F1
#
_entry.id   AF-A0A8H4CX49-F1
#
_cell.length_a   1.000
_cell.length_b   1.000
_cell.length_c   1.000
_cell.angle_alpha   90.00
_cell.angle_beta   90.00
_cell.angle_gamma   90.00
#
_symmetry.space_group_name_H-M   'P 1'
#
loop_
_entity.id
_entity.type
_entity.pdbx_description
1 polymer ?
#
loop_
_entity_poly.entity_id
_entity_poly.type
_entity_poly.pdbx_seq_one_letter_code
_entity_poly.pdbx_strand_id
1 'polypeptide(L)'
;MAVTMDMGFEHLWIDKFCIDQNDGKEKDAQISQMDSIYHNAELTIIAAAGSDPTYGLPGIGNKHRQPHPTLVIRDINIVSTLRHPEKAIQSSKWSTRGWTLQEAVLSRRRLVFTDDQVYFECNAMNCQESLSPSLERFHVKNKSKFRNVMRAGIFGRGDLYEQYGMFDEATISPTRNLSRFTEIVRRYTARDLTKDEDSLRALCGIVREFETSQSQIFQIQGISYLPSMPDKALKSFLDSLMWFHNGISIMVVGWLGRQSSFGKYQFKGKFLTQTG
;
A
#
# COMPACT_ATOMS: atom_id res chain seq x y z
N MET A 1 4.53 -23.50 4.40
CA MET A 1 4.03 -23.80 3.05
C MET A 1 2.59 -24.35 3.01
N ALA A 2 1.99 -24.79 4.12
CA ALA A 2 0.63 -25.36 4.13
C ALA A 2 -0.41 -24.53 3.35
N VAL A 3 -0.57 -23.23 3.68
CA VAL A 3 -1.51 -22.35 2.97
C VAL A 3 -1.29 -22.31 1.46
N THR A 4 -0.03 -22.20 1.01
CA THR A 4 0.31 -22.17 -0.42
C THR A 4 -0.16 -23.46 -1.12
N MET A 5 0.14 -24.62 -0.54
CA MET A 5 -0.23 -25.92 -1.10
C MET A 5 -1.74 -26.15 -1.05
N ASP A 6 -2.40 -25.81 0.07
CA ASP A 6 -3.84 -25.99 0.26
C ASP A 6 -4.65 -25.12 -0.73
N MET A 7 -4.09 -24.00 -1.18
CA MET A 7 -4.65 -23.14 -2.23
C MET A 7 -4.31 -23.59 -3.65
N GLY A 8 -3.56 -24.68 -3.82
CA GLY A 8 -3.17 -25.24 -5.12
C GLY A 8 -2.02 -24.50 -5.81
N PHE A 9 -1.23 -23.71 -5.08
CA PHE A 9 -0.06 -23.04 -5.65
C PHE A 9 1.21 -23.88 -5.46
N GLU A 10 2.05 -23.94 -6.50
CA GLU A 10 3.31 -24.69 -6.49
C GLU A 10 4.51 -23.86 -6.00
N HIS A 11 4.40 -22.53 -6.06
CA HIS A 11 5.50 -21.62 -5.80
C HIS A 11 5.17 -20.63 -4.68
N LEU A 12 6.15 -20.37 -3.82
CA LEU A 12 6.08 -19.39 -2.75
C LEU A 12 7.31 -18.49 -2.83
N TRP A 13 7.09 -17.20 -2.98
CA TRP A 13 8.14 -16.19 -2.94
C TRP A 13 8.17 -15.51 -1.57
N ILE A 14 9.34 -15.45 -0.94
CA ILE A 14 9.58 -14.74 0.32
C ILE A 14 10.90 -13.98 0.17
N ASP A 15 10.88 -12.66 0.36
CA ASP A 15 12.02 -11.74 0.23
C ASP A 15 13.32 -12.29 0.86
N LYS A 16 13.24 -12.78 2.10
CA LYS A 16 14.38 -13.28 2.86
C LYS A 16 15.03 -14.54 2.28
N PHE A 17 14.27 -15.35 1.54
CA PHE A 17 14.72 -16.64 1.03
C PHE A 17 14.96 -16.66 -0.47
N CYS A 18 14.23 -15.82 -1.22
CA CYS A 18 14.29 -15.78 -2.67
C CYS A 18 15.25 -14.71 -3.22
N ILE A 19 15.75 -13.81 -2.37
CA ILE A 19 16.77 -12.82 -2.73
C ILE A 19 18.06 -13.21 -2.03
N ASP A 20 19.14 -13.42 -2.80
CA ASP A 20 20.47 -13.59 -2.22
C ASP A 20 20.87 -12.30 -1.47
N GLN A 21 20.99 -12.40 -0.14
CA GLN A 21 21.34 -11.27 0.71
C GLN A 21 22.84 -10.92 0.67
N ASN A 22 23.65 -11.83 0.13
CA ASN A 22 25.10 -11.68 0.04
C ASN A 22 25.57 -11.08 -1.29
N ASP A 23 24.79 -11.24 -2.37
CA ASP A 23 25.02 -10.56 -3.64
C ASP A 23 24.31 -9.20 -3.66
N GLY A 24 25.08 -8.13 -3.44
CA GLY A 24 24.56 -6.77 -3.47
C GLY A 24 23.95 -6.35 -4.82
N LYS A 25 24.48 -6.85 -5.94
CA LYS A 25 23.97 -6.50 -7.28
C LYS A 25 22.64 -7.21 -7.55
N GLU A 26 22.57 -8.51 -7.25
CA GLU A 26 21.31 -9.26 -7.39
C GLU A 26 20.24 -8.68 -6.47
N LYS A 27 20.60 -8.41 -5.21
CA LYS A 27 19.70 -7.79 -4.24
C LYS A 27 19.16 -6.47 -4.74
N ASP A 28 20.02 -5.59 -5.25
CA ASP A 28 19.57 -4.30 -5.79
C ASP A 28 18.65 -4.49 -7.01
N ALA A 29 18.94 -5.45 -7.89
CA ALA A 29 18.11 -5.78 -9.04
C ALA A 29 16.74 -6.33 -8.62
N GLN A 30 16.67 -7.22 -7.63
CA GLN A 30 15.42 -7.77 -7.11
C GLN A 30 14.58 -6.69 -6.39
N ILE A 31 15.23 -5.86 -5.57
CA ILE A 31 14.56 -4.74 -4.90
C ILE A 31 13.94 -3.78 -5.94
N SER A 32 14.65 -3.52 -7.04
CA SER A 32 14.15 -2.63 -8.10
C SER A 32 12.93 -3.17 -8.85
N GLN A 33 12.64 -4.46 -8.69
CA GLN A 33 11.54 -5.20 -9.32
C GLN A 33 10.45 -5.61 -8.32
N MET A 34 10.54 -5.22 -7.05
CA MET A 34 9.54 -5.60 -6.04
C MET A 34 8.11 -5.19 -6.42
N ASP A 35 7.96 -4.08 -7.13
CA ASP A 35 6.70 -3.66 -7.70
C ASP A 35 6.11 -4.69 -8.66
N SER A 36 6.94 -5.17 -9.59
CA SER A 36 6.55 -6.18 -10.57
C SER A 36 6.27 -7.53 -9.89
N ILE A 37 7.04 -7.90 -8.85
CA ILE A 37 6.82 -9.15 -8.10
C ILE A 37 5.44 -9.14 -7.43
N TYR A 38 5.10 -8.10 -6.66
CA TYR A 38 3.80 -8.03 -5.98
C TYR A 38 2.64 -7.83 -6.95
N HIS A 39 2.83 -7.04 -8.01
CA HIS A 39 1.79 -6.83 -9.03
C HIS A 39 1.44 -8.13 -9.77
N ASN A 40 2.46 -8.92 -10.13
CA ASN A 40 2.27 -10.14 -10.90
C ASN A 40 2.02 -11.39 -10.04
N ALA A 41 2.17 -11.29 -8.71
CA ALA A 41 1.77 -12.36 -7.81
C ALA A 41 0.29 -12.73 -8.01
N GLU A 42 -0.02 -14.02 -7.98
CA GLU A 42 -1.41 -14.49 -8.07
C GLU A 42 -2.19 -14.16 -6.80
N LEU A 43 -1.51 -14.26 -5.66
CA LEU A 43 -1.99 -13.91 -4.33
C LEU A 43 -0.83 -13.57 -3.39
N THR A 44 -1.00 -12.52 -2.60
CA THR A 44 -0.07 -12.16 -1.53
C THR A 44 -0.64 -12.56 -0.18
N ILE A 45 0.09 -13.39 0.58
CA ILE A 45 -0.28 -13.79 1.93
C ILE A 45 0.33 -12.78 2.91
N ILE A 46 -0.51 -12.15 3.72
CA ILE A 46 -0.09 -11.17 4.72
C ILE A 46 -0.30 -11.75 6.12
N ALA A 47 0.78 -11.89 6.88
CA ALA A 47 0.75 -12.24 8.29
C ALA A 47 0.61 -10.97 9.14
N ALA A 48 -0.62 -10.58 9.45
CA ALA A 48 -0.95 -9.42 10.30
C ALA A 48 -1.22 -9.81 11.76
N ALA A 49 -0.76 -11.00 12.17
CA ALA A 49 -0.90 -11.54 13.51
C ALA A 49 0.47 -11.77 14.16
N GLY A 50 0.57 -11.56 15.47
CA GLY A 50 1.81 -11.73 16.21
C GLY A 50 2.87 -10.65 15.95
N SER A 51 4.02 -10.85 16.59
CA SER A 51 5.12 -9.88 16.60
C SER A 51 6.42 -10.40 15.95
N ASP A 52 6.46 -11.65 15.51
CA ASP A 52 7.65 -12.23 14.89
C ASP A 52 7.30 -13.39 13.94
N PRO A 53 8.22 -13.80 13.05
CA PRO A 53 7.96 -14.83 12.04
C PRO A 53 7.64 -16.22 12.60
N THR A 54 7.98 -16.50 13.86
CA THR A 54 7.72 -17.80 14.51
C THR A 54 6.29 -17.91 15.05
N TYR A 55 5.55 -16.80 15.11
CA TYR A 55 4.19 -16.75 15.62
C TYR A 55 3.21 -17.67 14.85
N GLY A 56 3.48 -17.88 13.56
CA GLY A 56 2.65 -18.66 12.65
C GLY A 56 1.41 -17.92 12.14
N LEU A 57 0.63 -18.58 11.29
CA LEU A 57 -0.62 -18.04 10.74
C LEU A 57 -1.81 -18.57 11.56
N PRO A 58 -2.60 -17.71 12.23
CA PRO A 58 -3.76 -18.17 12.99
C PRO A 58 -4.79 -18.91 12.14
N GLY A 59 -5.21 -20.09 12.61
CA GLY A 59 -6.11 -21.00 11.92
C GLY A 59 -5.41 -22.04 11.04
N ILE A 60 -4.07 -22.06 11.00
CA ILE A 60 -3.27 -22.98 10.19
C ILE A 60 -2.38 -23.85 11.10
N GLY A 61 -2.37 -25.17 10.82
CA GLY A 61 -1.60 -26.13 11.60
C GLY A 61 -1.98 -26.11 13.08
N ASN A 62 -0.99 -26.00 13.96
CA ASN A 62 -1.19 -26.02 15.42
C ASN A 62 -1.54 -24.63 16.01
N LYS A 63 -1.60 -23.58 15.18
CA LYS A 63 -1.93 -22.22 15.64
C LYS A 63 -3.44 -22.01 15.59
N HIS A 64 -4.14 -22.45 16.63
CA HIS A 64 -5.60 -22.29 16.71
C HIS A 64 -6.00 -20.82 16.92
N ARG A 65 -7.11 -20.42 16.28
CA ARG A 65 -7.80 -19.16 16.57
C ARG A 65 -8.79 -19.35 17.71
N GLN A 66 -9.10 -18.26 18.40
CA GLN A 66 -10.18 -18.28 19.38
C GLN A 66 -11.52 -18.51 18.65
N PRO A 67 -12.40 -19.39 19.17
CA PRO A 67 -13.72 -19.58 18.60
C PRO A 67 -14.51 -18.27 18.61
N HIS A 68 -15.40 -18.10 17.63
CA HIS A 68 -16.30 -16.94 17.61
C HIS A 68 -17.22 -17.01 18.83
N PRO A 69 -17.31 -15.95 19.65
CA PRO A 69 -18.29 -15.90 20.72
C PRO A 69 -19.71 -16.04 20.16
N THR A 70 -20.46 -17.00 20.70
CA THR A 70 -21.86 -17.26 20.32
C THR A 70 -22.79 -17.13 21.52
N LEU A 71 -23.97 -16.56 21.31
CA LEU A 71 -25.03 -16.45 22.30
C LEU A 71 -26.34 -16.96 21.69
N VAL A 72 -26.99 -17.89 22.38
CA VAL A 72 -28.31 -18.41 21.97
C VAL A 72 -29.39 -17.75 22.83
N ILE A 73 -30.31 -17.02 22.19
CA ILE A 73 -31.48 -16.41 22.84
C ILE A 73 -32.73 -17.04 22.22
N ARG A 74 -33.44 -17.86 22.99
CA ARG A 74 -34.54 -18.71 22.48
C ARG A 74 -34.02 -19.56 21.30
N ASP A 75 -34.58 -19.39 20.11
CA ASP A 75 -34.19 -20.12 18.89
C ASP A 75 -33.28 -19.29 17.96
N ILE A 76 -32.74 -18.16 18.44
CA ILE A 76 -31.86 -17.28 17.66
C ILE A 76 -30.42 -17.49 18.12
N ASN A 77 -29.56 -17.89 17.19
CA ASN A 77 -28.11 -17.94 17.41
C ASN A 77 -27.46 -16.62 16.96
N ILE A 78 -26.87 -15.90 17.92
CA ILE A 78 -26.14 -14.66 17.70
C ILE A 78 -24.65 -14.98 17.72
N VAL A 79 -23.94 -14.63 16.65
CA VAL A 79 -22.51 -14.85 16.51
C VAL A 79 -21.80 -13.50 16.46
N SER A 80 -20.73 -13.34 17.24
CA SER A 80 -19.89 -12.15 17.20
C SER A 80 -19.20 -12.04 15.83
N THR A 81 -19.18 -10.85 15.25
CA THR A 81 -18.45 -10.56 14.00
C THR A 81 -16.96 -10.34 14.21
N LEU A 82 -16.47 -10.54 15.44
CA LEU A 82 -15.10 -10.31 15.88
C LEU A 82 -14.61 -8.87 15.65
N ARG A 83 -13.33 -8.63 15.91
CA ARG A 83 -12.70 -7.34 15.60
C ARG A 83 -12.71 -7.13 14.09
N HIS A 84 -13.09 -5.93 13.66
CA HIS A 84 -13.07 -5.55 12.25
C HIS A 84 -11.62 -5.66 11.69
N PRO A 85 -11.41 -6.30 10.52
CA PRO A 85 -10.08 -6.54 9.96
C PRO A 85 -9.22 -5.29 9.84
N GLU A 86 -9.81 -4.15 9.44
CA GLU A 86 -9.11 -2.86 9.36
C GLU A 86 -8.40 -2.48 10.66
N LYS A 87 -9.08 -2.62 11.81
CA LYS A 87 -8.49 -2.30 13.12
C LYS A 87 -7.41 -3.30 13.51
N ALA A 88 -7.63 -4.59 13.25
CA ALA A 88 -6.66 -5.64 13.51
C ALA A 88 -5.37 -5.44 12.67
N ILE A 89 -5.53 -5.11 11.39
CA ILE A 89 -4.40 -4.89 10.47
C ILE A 89 -3.64 -3.61 10.86
N GLN A 90 -4.34 -2.49 11.10
CA GLN A 90 -3.72 -1.22 11.48
C GLN A 90 -2.91 -1.31 12.78
N SER A 91 -3.34 -2.16 13.72
CA SER A 91 -2.63 -2.38 15.00
C SER A 91 -1.53 -3.47 14.92
N SER A 92 -1.38 -4.14 13.79
CA SER A 92 -0.39 -5.21 13.62
C SER A 92 1.03 -4.66 13.48
N LYS A 93 2.03 -5.43 13.94
CA LYS A 93 3.44 -5.14 13.68
C LYS A 93 3.76 -5.10 12.18
N TRP A 94 3.05 -5.90 11.37
CA TRP A 94 3.19 -5.85 9.92
C TRP A 94 2.89 -4.44 9.38
N SER A 95 1.87 -3.76 9.90
CA SER A 95 1.48 -2.42 9.43
C SER A 95 2.42 -1.30 9.88
N THR A 96 3.38 -1.56 10.78
CA THR A 96 4.37 -0.55 11.19
C THR A 96 5.58 -0.51 10.27
N ARG A 97 5.82 -1.55 9.45
CA ARG A 97 7.01 -1.62 8.57
C ARG A 97 6.77 -0.84 7.27
N GLY A 98 7.73 -0.01 6.86
CA GLY A 98 7.63 0.80 5.63
C GLY A 98 7.43 -0.04 4.36
N TRP A 99 8.31 -1.03 4.13
CA TRP A 99 8.26 -1.93 2.97
C TRP A 99 6.93 -2.68 2.81
N THR A 100 6.23 -2.97 3.90
CA THR A 100 4.99 -3.74 3.83
C THR A 100 3.83 -2.97 3.17
N LEU A 101 3.95 -1.64 3.07
CA LEU A 101 2.95 -0.85 2.34
C LEU A 101 2.99 -1.17 0.85
N GLN A 102 4.18 -1.36 0.29
CA GLN A 102 4.38 -1.75 -1.10
C GLN A 102 3.77 -3.12 -1.38
N GLU A 103 4.05 -4.10 -0.50
CA GLU A 103 3.46 -5.45 -0.55
C GLU A 103 1.93 -5.37 -0.63
N ALA A 104 1.36 -4.48 0.19
CA ALA A 104 -0.06 -4.26 0.19
C ALA A 104 -0.54 -3.59 -1.09
N VAL A 105 -0.17 -2.33 -1.34
CA VAL A 105 -0.80 -1.50 -2.37
C VAL A 105 -0.68 -2.13 -3.75
N LEU A 106 0.48 -2.73 -4.07
CA LEU A 106 0.76 -3.26 -5.40
C LEU A 106 0.16 -4.65 -5.67
N SER A 107 -0.24 -5.38 -4.63
CA SER A 107 -0.81 -6.73 -4.80
C SER A 107 -2.26 -6.68 -5.30
N ARG A 108 -2.55 -7.41 -6.39
CA ARG A 108 -3.91 -7.50 -6.97
C ARG A 108 -4.90 -8.30 -6.12
N ARG A 109 -4.39 -9.26 -5.34
CA ARG A 109 -5.16 -10.10 -4.40
C ARG A 109 -4.35 -10.32 -3.14
N ARG A 110 -4.98 -10.18 -1.97
CA ARG A 110 -4.35 -10.42 -0.68
C ARG A 110 -5.22 -11.29 0.20
N LEU A 111 -4.56 -12.19 0.90
CA LEU A 111 -5.15 -12.98 1.97
C LEU A 111 -4.44 -12.63 3.27
N VAL A 112 -5.16 -11.96 4.16
CA VAL A 112 -4.62 -11.38 5.38
C VAL A 112 -5.05 -12.21 6.57
N PHE A 113 -4.08 -12.75 7.29
CA PHE A 113 -4.30 -13.49 8.52
C PHE A 113 -4.14 -12.55 9.71
N THR A 114 -5.20 -12.39 10.49
CA THR A 114 -5.19 -11.69 11.78
C THR A 114 -5.39 -12.71 12.91
N ASP A 115 -5.21 -12.30 14.17
CA ASP A 115 -5.50 -13.17 15.31
C ASP A 115 -6.97 -13.58 15.40
N ASP A 116 -7.87 -12.74 14.88
CA ASP A 116 -9.31 -12.92 14.96
C ASP A 116 -9.86 -13.73 13.76
N GLN A 117 -9.47 -13.33 12.55
CA GLN A 117 -10.06 -13.85 11.31
C GLN A 117 -9.16 -13.69 10.08
N VAL A 118 -9.52 -14.37 9.00
CA VAL A 118 -8.94 -14.17 7.68
C VAL A 118 -9.74 -13.14 6.89
N TYR A 119 -9.03 -12.21 6.26
CA TYR A 119 -9.59 -11.17 5.39
C TYR A 119 -9.03 -11.31 3.97
N PHE A 120 -9.91 -11.32 2.98
CA PHE A 120 -9.54 -11.34 1.58
C PHE A 120 -9.87 -10.00 0.93
N GLU A 121 -8.96 -9.46 0.13
CA GLU A 121 -9.19 -8.27 -0.70
C GLU A 121 -8.57 -8.45 -2.07
N CYS A 122 -9.30 -8.10 -3.12
CA CYS A 122 -8.79 -7.95 -4.46
C CYS A 122 -9.21 -6.59 -5.05
N ASN A 123 -8.81 -6.33 -6.29
CA ASN A 123 -9.14 -5.09 -6.99
C ASN A 123 -10.65 -4.85 -7.22
N ALA A 124 -11.51 -5.83 -6.96
CA ALA A 124 -12.96 -5.75 -7.18
C ALA A 124 -13.81 -5.91 -5.92
N MET A 125 -13.35 -6.68 -4.93
CA MET A 125 -14.14 -7.02 -3.75
C MET A 125 -13.28 -7.33 -2.54
N ASN A 126 -13.92 -7.39 -1.38
CA ASN A 126 -13.35 -7.94 -0.16
C ASN A 126 -14.36 -8.80 0.60
N CYS A 127 -13.82 -9.74 1.38
CA CYS A 127 -14.55 -10.64 2.25
C CYS A 127 -13.83 -10.73 3.59
N GLN A 128 -14.58 -10.87 4.68
CA GLN A 128 -14.04 -11.19 5.99
C GLN A 128 -14.70 -12.47 6.48
N GLU A 129 -13.92 -13.38 7.05
CA GLU A 129 -14.38 -14.72 7.44
C GLU A 129 -15.60 -14.69 8.38
N SER A 130 -15.68 -13.70 9.28
CA SER A 130 -16.79 -13.59 10.23
C SER A 130 -18.13 -13.24 9.57
N LEU A 131 -18.12 -12.82 8.30
CA LEU A 131 -19.30 -12.53 7.50
C LEU A 131 -19.27 -13.37 6.22
N SER A 132 -20.17 -14.35 6.13
CA SER A 132 -20.38 -15.15 4.90
C SER A 132 -21.74 -14.88 4.25
N PRO A 133 -22.06 -13.63 3.85
CA PRO A 133 -23.25 -13.39 3.06
C PRO A 133 -23.11 -14.07 1.69
N SER A 134 -24.23 -14.51 1.11
CA SER A 134 -24.24 -15.06 -0.25
C SER A 134 -23.65 -14.06 -1.24
N LEU A 135 -22.74 -14.53 -2.12
CA LEU A 135 -22.14 -13.73 -3.19
C LEU A 135 -23.19 -13.08 -4.10
N GLU A 136 -24.39 -13.68 -4.20
CA GLU A 136 -25.54 -13.11 -4.92
C GLU A 136 -25.92 -11.72 -4.39
N ARG A 137 -25.80 -11.51 -3.06
CA ARG A 137 -26.14 -10.21 -2.45
C ARG A 137 -25.15 -9.12 -2.82
N PHE A 138 -23.94 -9.50 -3.21
CA PHE A 138 -22.90 -8.57 -3.62
C PHE A 138 -22.99 -8.17 -5.08
N HIS A 139 -23.78 -8.85 -5.90
CA HIS A 139 -23.92 -8.54 -7.31
C HIS A 139 -25.21 -7.78 -7.62
N VAL A 140 -25.21 -6.99 -8.70
CA VAL A 140 -26.46 -6.50 -9.30
C VAL A 140 -27.29 -7.70 -9.80
N LYS A 141 -28.61 -7.53 -9.98
CA LYS A 141 -29.55 -8.64 -10.25
C LYS A 141 -29.15 -9.54 -11.44
N ASN A 142 -28.50 -8.98 -12.46
CA ASN A 142 -28.03 -9.70 -13.65
C ASN A 142 -26.59 -10.24 -13.53
N LYS A 143 -25.95 -10.09 -12.36
CA LYS A 143 -24.58 -10.51 -12.06
C LYS A 143 -23.48 -9.89 -12.94
N SER A 144 -23.75 -8.78 -13.63
CA SER A 144 -22.76 -8.15 -14.50
C SER A 144 -21.69 -7.37 -13.75
N LYS A 145 -21.95 -6.96 -12.50
CA LYS A 145 -21.00 -6.27 -11.61
C LYS A 145 -21.38 -6.40 -10.14
N PHE A 146 -20.44 -6.05 -9.27
CA PHE A 146 -20.73 -5.89 -7.85
C PHE A 146 -21.61 -4.66 -7.58
N ARG A 147 -22.36 -4.67 -6.48
CA ARG A 147 -23.14 -3.53 -6.01
C ARG A 147 -22.21 -2.53 -5.35
N ASN A 148 -22.45 -1.24 -5.58
CA ASN A 148 -21.63 -0.15 -5.03
C ASN A 148 -21.75 0.05 -3.52
N VAL A 149 -22.45 -0.83 -2.80
CA VAL A 149 -22.60 -0.79 -1.34
C VAL A 149 -21.45 -1.49 -0.60
N MET A 150 -20.60 -2.22 -1.34
CA MET A 150 -19.45 -2.90 -0.76
C MET A 150 -18.30 -1.93 -0.54
N ARG A 151 -17.57 -2.08 0.58
CA ARG A 151 -16.39 -1.24 0.84
C ARG A 151 -15.35 -1.43 -0.28
N ALA A 152 -14.63 -0.36 -0.62
CA ALA A 152 -13.59 -0.37 -1.65
C ALA A 152 -12.32 -1.17 -1.26
N GLY A 153 -12.17 -1.51 0.04
CA GLY A 153 -11.01 -2.22 0.59
C GLY A 153 -10.26 -1.40 1.65
N ILE A 154 -9.27 -2.01 2.30
CA ILE A 154 -8.44 -1.43 3.37
C ILE A 154 -7.12 -0.85 2.80
N PHE A 155 -6.75 -1.23 1.58
CA PHE A 155 -5.38 -1.04 1.11
C PHE A 155 -5.22 -0.09 -0.08
N GLY A 156 -5.81 1.09 0.05
CA GLY A 156 -5.48 2.23 -0.80
C GLY A 156 -6.33 2.37 -2.07
N ARG A 157 -7.43 1.62 -2.17
CA ARG A 157 -8.44 1.81 -3.23
C ARG A 157 -9.60 2.73 -2.84
N GLY A 158 -9.85 2.94 -1.54
CA GLY A 158 -10.73 4.00 -1.06
C GLY A 158 -9.95 5.30 -0.87
N ASP A 159 -10.54 6.42 -1.26
CA ASP A 159 -10.14 7.74 -0.75
C ASP A 159 -10.96 8.07 0.52
N LEU A 160 -10.68 9.21 1.17
CA LEU A 160 -11.41 9.63 2.37
C LEU A 160 -12.92 9.82 2.14
N TYR A 161 -13.36 9.93 0.87
CA TYR A 161 -14.70 10.34 0.46
C TYR A 161 -15.54 9.18 -0.13
N GLU A 162 -14.90 8.18 -0.76
CA GLU A 162 -15.55 6.98 -1.31
C GLU A 162 -15.01 5.70 -0.68
N GLN A 163 -15.58 5.37 0.48
CA GLN A 163 -15.30 4.14 1.19
C GLN A 163 -16.02 2.92 0.59
N TYR A 164 -16.98 3.14 -0.31
CA TYR A 164 -17.85 2.13 -0.91
C TYR A 164 -17.85 2.23 -2.42
N GLY A 165 -18.00 1.10 -3.11
CA GLY A 165 -17.97 1.01 -4.56
C GLY A 165 -16.88 0.09 -5.08
N MET A 166 -16.96 -0.23 -6.37
CA MET A 166 -15.81 -0.74 -7.10
C MET A 166 -14.92 0.45 -7.47
N PHE A 167 -13.66 0.38 -7.08
CA PHE A 167 -12.66 1.29 -7.57
C PHE A 167 -12.34 0.95 -9.03
N ASP A 168 -12.64 1.88 -9.94
CA ASP A 168 -12.29 1.76 -11.35
C ASP A 168 -11.19 2.77 -11.70
N GLU A 169 -10.00 2.23 -11.94
CA GLU A 169 -8.82 3.01 -12.28
C GLU A 169 -8.91 3.69 -13.64
N ALA A 170 -9.74 3.16 -14.55
CA ALA A 170 -9.90 3.74 -15.88
C ALA A 170 -10.76 5.02 -15.85
N THR A 171 -11.57 5.21 -14.81
CA THR A 171 -12.52 6.33 -14.72
C THR A 171 -12.24 7.29 -13.56
N ILE A 172 -11.22 7.02 -12.74
CA ILE A 172 -10.84 7.93 -11.64
C ILE A 172 -10.36 9.27 -12.18
N SER A 173 -10.86 10.37 -11.62
CA SER A 173 -10.41 11.72 -12.01
C SER A 173 -9.01 12.04 -11.44
N PRO A 174 -8.23 12.91 -12.10
CA PRO A 174 -6.88 13.29 -11.64
C PRO A 174 -6.83 13.77 -10.19
N THR A 175 -7.77 14.62 -9.77
CA THR A 175 -7.85 15.13 -8.39
C THR A 175 -8.08 14.01 -7.38
N ARG A 176 -8.93 13.03 -7.71
CA ARG A 176 -9.17 11.88 -6.84
C ARG A 176 -7.96 10.95 -6.78
N ASN A 177 -7.29 10.77 -7.91
CA ASN A 177 -6.07 9.98 -7.94
C ASN A 177 -4.99 10.62 -7.05
N LEU A 178 -4.88 11.95 -7.09
CA LEU A 178 -3.99 12.73 -6.21
C LEU A 178 -4.33 12.56 -4.73
N SER A 179 -5.61 12.61 -4.36
CA SER A 179 -6.05 12.34 -2.99
C SER A 179 -5.67 10.92 -2.55
N ARG A 180 -5.84 9.91 -3.42
CA ARG A 180 -5.45 8.53 -3.16
C ARG A 180 -3.95 8.40 -2.93
N PHE A 181 -3.13 8.98 -3.82
CA PHE A 181 -1.68 9.01 -3.68
C PHE A 181 -1.24 9.68 -2.38
N THR A 182 -1.81 10.84 -2.07
CA THR A 182 -1.51 11.59 -0.84
C THR A 182 -1.81 10.77 0.41
N GLU A 183 -2.93 10.05 0.44
CA GLU A 183 -3.29 9.17 1.56
C GLU A 183 -2.31 7.99 1.70
N ILE A 184 -1.85 7.41 0.57
CA ILE A 184 -0.83 6.36 0.59
C ILE A 184 0.50 6.91 1.12
N VAL A 185 0.93 8.09 0.67
CA VAL A 185 2.15 8.74 1.18
C VAL A 185 2.01 9.03 2.68
N ARG A 186 0.86 9.51 3.14
CA ARG A 186 0.60 9.73 4.58
C ARG A 186 0.69 8.44 5.38
N ARG A 187 0.16 7.33 4.87
CA ARG A 187 0.27 6.00 5.50
C ARG A 187 1.69 5.46 5.46
N TYR A 188 2.47 5.82 4.45
CA TYR A 188 3.86 5.44 4.31
C TYR A 188 4.74 6.16 5.31
N THR A 189 4.63 7.48 5.41
CA THR A 189 5.45 8.31 6.29
C THR A 189 5.16 8.09 7.78
N ALA A 190 4.01 7.51 8.11
CA ALA A 190 3.67 7.09 9.47
C ALA A 190 4.28 5.72 9.88
N ARG A 191 5.03 5.06 9.00
CA ARG A 191 5.63 3.74 9.24
C ARG A 191 7.11 3.85 9.59
N ASP A 192 7.58 2.85 10.31
CA ASP A 192 8.97 2.67 10.68
C ASP A 192 9.79 2.11 9.51
N LEU A 193 10.91 2.76 9.22
CA LEU A 193 11.94 2.25 8.34
C LEU A 193 13.12 1.78 9.19
N THR A 194 13.57 0.55 8.95
CA THR A 194 14.79 0.05 9.61
C THR A 194 16.03 0.79 9.11
N LYS A 195 15.99 1.30 7.87
CA LYS A 195 17.04 2.09 7.25
C LYS A 195 16.42 3.26 6.49
N ASP A 196 16.78 4.48 6.88
CA ASP A 196 16.26 5.70 6.23
C ASP A 196 16.61 5.75 4.74
N GLU A 197 17.73 5.15 4.36
CA GLU A 197 18.20 5.02 2.97
C GLU A 197 17.22 4.23 2.07
N ASP A 198 16.40 3.37 2.66
CA ASP A 198 15.39 2.58 1.94
C ASP A 198 14.09 3.37 1.67
N SER A 199 13.95 4.57 2.26
CA SER A 199 12.71 5.35 2.21
C SER A 199 12.19 5.59 0.79
N LEU A 200 13.04 6.03 -0.12
CA LEU A 200 12.64 6.26 -1.51
C LEU A 200 12.46 4.94 -2.26
N ARG A 201 13.29 3.93 -1.98
CA ARG A 201 13.24 2.62 -2.66
C ARG A 201 11.92 1.91 -2.37
N ALA A 202 11.48 1.91 -1.12
CA ALA A 202 10.25 1.27 -0.67
C ALA A 202 8.97 1.96 -1.20
N LEU A 203 9.05 3.24 -1.57
CA LEU A 203 7.94 3.98 -2.16
C LEU A 203 7.97 3.96 -3.70
N CYS A 204 9.13 3.71 -4.31
CA CYS A 204 9.37 3.86 -5.74
C CYS A 204 8.39 3.05 -6.61
N GLY A 205 8.07 1.82 -6.19
CA GLY A 205 7.09 0.98 -6.87
C GLY A 205 5.68 1.58 -6.88
N ILE A 206 5.27 2.18 -5.76
CA ILE A 206 3.97 2.86 -5.66
C ILE A 206 4.00 4.12 -6.55
N VAL A 207 5.07 4.92 -6.51
CA VAL A 207 5.18 6.09 -7.40
C VAL A 207 5.01 5.70 -8.87
N ARG A 208 5.68 4.62 -9.30
CA ARG A 208 5.61 4.12 -10.68
C ARG A 208 4.19 3.68 -11.07
N GLU A 209 3.42 3.09 -10.16
CA GLU A 209 2.00 2.75 -10.39
C GLU A 209 1.20 4.00 -10.75
N PHE A 210 1.38 5.10 -10.00
CA PHE A 210 0.64 6.34 -10.25
C PHE A 210 1.12 7.12 -11.49
N GLU A 211 2.42 7.06 -11.80
CA GLU A 211 2.99 7.63 -13.03
C GLU A 211 2.52 6.92 -14.30
N THR A 212 2.21 5.62 -14.20
CA THR A 212 1.77 4.80 -15.33
C THR A 212 0.24 4.59 -15.41
N SER A 213 -0.49 5.06 -14.39
CA SER A 213 -1.96 5.03 -14.35
C SER A 213 -2.61 5.92 -15.43
N GLN A 214 -3.88 5.68 -15.79
CA GLN A 214 -4.60 6.50 -16.78
C GLN A 214 -4.71 7.98 -16.37
N SER A 215 -4.93 8.24 -15.08
CA SER A 215 -4.95 9.58 -14.50
C SER A 215 -3.59 9.91 -13.86
N GLN A 216 -2.56 10.01 -14.69
CA GLN A 216 -1.16 10.10 -14.26
C GLN A 216 -0.90 11.19 -13.20
N ILE A 217 -0.12 10.81 -12.19
CA ILE A 217 0.48 11.75 -11.22
C ILE A 217 1.98 11.70 -11.43
N PHE A 218 2.57 12.87 -11.65
CA PHE A 218 4.01 12.99 -11.82
C PHE A 218 4.65 13.53 -10.55
N GLN A 219 5.93 13.22 -10.36
CA GLN A 219 6.70 13.68 -9.21
C GLN A 219 7.93 14.47 -9.65
N ILE A 220 8.20 15.58 -8.95
CA ILE A 220 9.48 16.28 -9.00
C ILE A 220 10.08 16.22 -7.60
N GLN A 221 11.14 15.44 -7.40
CA GLN A 221 11.82 15.30 -6.10
C GLN A 221 10.86 14.96 -4.93
N GLY A 222 9.87 14.10 -5.18
CA GLY A 222 8.87 13.70 -4.18
C GLY A 222 7.67 14.64 -4.05
N ILE A 223 7.58 15.67 -4.90
CA ILE A 223 6.47 16.61 -4.92
C ILE A 223 5.56 16.32 -6.11
N SER A 224 4.31 16.01 -5.81
CA SER A 224 3.33 15.54 -6.79
C SER A 224 2.70 16.69 -7.57
N TYR A 225 2.52 16.51 -8.87
CA TYR A 225 1.79 17.46 -9.71
C TYR A 225 0.93 16.75 -10.77
N LEU A 226 -0.10 17.45 -11.24
CA LEU A 226 -0.98 16.98 -12.32
C LEU A 226 -0.61 17.72 -13.62
N PRO A 227 -0.43 17.04 -14.76
CA PRO A 227 -0.06 17.69 -16.03
C PRO A 227 -1.12 18.66 -16.53
N SER A 228 -2.38 18.37 -16.27
CA SER A 228 -3.53 19.17 -16.68
C SER A 228 -3.92 20.24 -15.66
N MET A 229 -3.00 20.63 -14.76
CA MET A 229 -3.27 21.74 -13.85
C MET A 229 -3.48 23.03 -14.64
N PRO A 230 -4.54 23.82 -14.35
CA PRO A 230 -4.67 25.16 -14.92
C PRO A 230 -3.39 25.96 -14.67
N ASP A 231 -2.97 26.82 -15.61
CA ASP A 231 -1.70 27.58 -15.51
C ASP A 231 -1.52 28.30 -14.17
N LYS A 232 -2.62 28.78 -13.58
CA LYS A 232 -2.61 29.42 -12.26
C LYS A 232 -2.23 28.46 -11.12
N ALA A 233 -2.67 27.21 -11.20
CA ALA A 233 -2.33 26.15 -10.24
C ALA A 233 -0.89 25.66 -10.46
N LEU A 234 -0.44 25.51 -11.71
CA LEU A 234 0.97 25.20 -12.00
C LEU A 234 1.90 26.32 -11.52
N LYS A 235 1.53 27.58 -11.72
CA LYS A 235 2.28 28.73 -11.20
C LYS A 235 2.32 28.73 -9.68
N SER A 236 1.18 28.52 -9.01
CA SER A 236 1.14 28.41 -7.54
C SER A 236 1.96 27.23 -7.02
N PHE A 237 2.00 26.12 -7.76
CA PHE A 237 2.83 24.96 -7.44
C PHE A 237 4.32 25.31 -7.57
N LEU A 238 4.74 25.89 -8.69
CA LEU A 238 6.11 26.35 -8.88
C LEU A 238 6.49 27.40 -7.82
N ASP A 239 5.60 28.35 -7.52
CA ASP A 239 5.80 29.35 -6.48
C ASP A 239 5.96 28.72 -5.09
N SER A 240 5.28 27.61 -4.80
CA SER A 240 5.46 26.85 -3.56
C SER A 240 6.80 26.11 -3.46
N LEU A 241 7.46 25.88 -4.61
CA LEU A 241 8.81 25.33 -4.70
C LEU A 241 9.90 26.42 -4.64
N MET A 242 9.51 27.69 -4.72
CA MET A 242 10.43 28.81 -4.62
C MET A 242 10.58 29.24 -3.16
N TRP A 243 11.81 29.29 -2.69
CA TRP A 243 12.13 29.90 -1.40
C TRP A 243 12.50 31.36 -1.63
N PHE A 244 11.86 32.27 -0.88
CA PHE A 244 12.17 33.70 -0.93
C PHE A 244 13.11 34.05 0.21
N HIS A 245 14.35 34.42 -0.11
CA HIS A 245 15.28 34.99 0.87
C HIS A 245 15.67 36.40 0.40
N ASN A 246 15.35 37.42 1.21
CA ASN A 246 15.64 38.83 0.94
C ASN A 246 15.18 39.34 -0.45
N GLY A 247 13.98 38.97 -0.89
CA GLY A 247 13.39 39.49 -2.13
C GLY A 247 13.92 38.85 -3.43
N ILE A 248 14.80 37.86 -3.34
CA ILE A 248 15.26 37.05 -4.48
C ILE A 248 14.53 35.71 -4.43
N SER A 249 13.90 35.33 -5.54
CA SER A 249 13.32 34.00 -5.71
C SER A 249 14.42 33.00 -6.04
N ILE A 250 14.55 31.96 -5.21
CA ILE A 250 15.51 30.87 -5.44
C ILE A 250 14.70 29.58 -5.60
N MET A 251 14.79 28.95 -6.77
CA MET A 251 14.26 27.61 -6.98
C MET A 251 15.22 26.60 -6.35
N VAL A 252 14.82 25.99 -5.23
CA VAL A 252 15.61 24.95 -4.56
C VAL A 252 15.08 23.59 -4.98
N VAL A 253 15.67 23.01 -6.03
CA VAL A 253 15.48 21.59 -6.34
C VAL A 253 16.51 20.83 -5.51
N GLY A 254 16.10 20.25 -4.38
CA GLY A 254 16.97 19.50 -3.48
C GLY A 254 17.66 18.34 -4.21
N TRP A 255 18.99 18.25 -4.10
CA TRP A 255 19.81 17.17 -4.64
C TRP A 255 20.35 16.34 -3.48
N LEU A 256 19.96 15.07 -3.37
CA LEU A 256 20.65 14.06 -2.55
C LEU A 256 21.33 13.08 -3.50
N GLY A 257 22.54 13.42 -3.94
CA GLY A 257 23.42 12.53 -4.71
C GLY A 257 24.75 12.30 -3.98
N ARG A 258 25.23 11.06 -4.05
CA ARG A 258 26.44 10.53 -3.39
C ARG A 258 27.70 11.36 -3.69
N GLN A 259 28.52 11.58 -2.66
CA GLN A 259 29.98 11.54 -2.80
C GLN A 259 30.58 10.52 -1.84
N SER A 260 31.46 9.69 -2.39
CA SER A 260 32.28 8.70 -1.70
C SER A 260 33.24 9.36 -0.71
N SER A 261 33.60 8.57 0.32
CA SER A 261 34.64 8.76 1.34
C SER A 261 34.36 9.78 2.47
N PHE A 262 34.18 9.20 3.66
CA PHE A 262 34.40 9.74 5.00
C PHE A 262 33.81 11.12 5.38
N GLY A 263 32.76 11.06 6.22
CA GLY A 263 32.55 12.00 7.31
C GLY A 263 31.68 13.23 7.02
N LYS A 264 30.51 13.26 7.70
CA LYS A 264 29.59 14.39 7.87
C LYS A 264 28.84 14.86 6.62
N TYR A 265 27.50 14.79 6.69
CA TYR A 265 26.60 15.48 5.77
C TYR A 265 26.91 16.98 5.79
N GLN A 266 27.35 17.53 4.65
CA GLN A 266 27.36 18.97 4.40
C GLN A 266 26.41 19.27 3.25
N PHE A 267 25.49 20.21 3.47
CA PHE A 267 24.70 20.85 2.41
C PHE A 267 25.67 21.51 1.42
N LYS A 268 25.75 20.99 0.20
CA LYS A 268 26.36 21.69 -0.94
C LYS A 268 25.31 21.91 -2.02
N GLY A 269 24.43 22.88 -1.80
CA GLY A 269 23.57 23.40 -2.85
C GLY A 269 24.41 24.17 -3.86
N LYS A 270 24.36 23.80 -5.14
CA LYS A 270 24.77 24.70 -6.22
C LYS A 270 23.58 25.59 -6.58
N PHE A 271 23.70 26.87 -6.29
CA PHE A 271 22.71 27.89 -6.65
C PHE A 271 22.76 28.11 -8.16
N LEU A 272 21.64 27.88 -8.85
CA LEU A 272 21.43 28.42 -10.19
C LEU A 272 20.63 29.70 -10.04
N THR A 273 21.31 30.84 -10.11
CA THR A 273 20.69 32.16 -10.17
C THR A 273 20.19 32.41 -11.59
N GLN A 274 18.88 32.50 -11.80
CA GLN A 274 18.35 33.24 -12.94
C GLN A 274 18.29 34.72 -12.55
N THR A 275 19.20 35.52 -13.10
CA THR A 275 19.09 36.98 -13.10
C THR A 275 18.21 37.38 -14.27
N GLY A 276 17.11 38.08 -13.98
CA GLY A 276 16.36 38.84 -14.99
C GLY A 276 17.09 40.11 -15.40
#